data_AF-A0A382Z5D3-F1
#
_entry.id   AF-A0A382Z5D3-F1
#
_cell.length_a   1.000
_cell.length_b   1.000
_cell.length_c   1.000
_cell.angle_alpha   90.00
_cell.angle_beta   90.00
_cell.angle_gamma   90.00
#
_symmetry.space_group_name_H-M   'P 1'
#
loop_
_entity.id
_entity.type
_entity.pdbx_description
1 polymer ?
#
loop_
_entity_poly.entity_id
_entity_poly.type
_entity_poly.pdbx_seq_one_letter_code
_entity_poly.pdbx_strand_id
1 'polypeptide(L)'
;MTKQHSVVAATLVAACIVVAVTAGEQNQGDRFAGVELTAAPVAGNVHMVQGRGGGNVGVFVGPDGVLLVDSLFAPLSDRLVAAVRTISDGEIRFLINTHVHPDHIGGNENLAGQGVLIFAHDNVRVRALERFRHPRGGGQRFLPAPPVGARPVVTYNDTVSFHFNCEEVR
;
A
#
# COMPACT_ATOMS: atom_id res chain seq x y z
N MET A 1 4.99 60.98 65.89
CA MET A 1 4.86 59.59 66.40
C MET A 1 3.49 59.14 65.90
N THR A 2 3.33 58.16 64.99
CA THR A 2 3.62 56.74 65.20
C THR A 2 3.50 55.99 63.85
N LYS A 3 4.55 55.22 63.54
CA LYS A 3 4.67 53.96 62.76
C LYS A 3 4.10 53.83 61.33
N GLN A 4 5.04 53.75 60.39
CA GLN A 4 4.93 53.06 59.11
C GLN A 4 4.62 51.57 59.31
N HIS A 5 3.71 51.02 58.49
CA HIS A 5 3.62 49.59 58.23
C HIS A 5 3.61 49.38 56.72
N SER A 6 4.74 48.94 56.19
CA SER A 6 4.89 48.48 54.81
C SER A 6 4.14 47.16 54.65
N VAL A 7 3.08 47.14 53.83
CA VAL A 7 2.46 45.89 53.40
C VAL A 7 3.18 45.45 52.12
N VAL A 8 4.02 44.44 52.26
CA VAL A 8 4.64 43.72 51.16
C VAL A 8 3.53 42.94 50.45
N ALA A 9 3.23 43.32 49.21
CA ALA A 9 2.37 42.55 48.33
C ALA A 9 3.10 41.25 47.92
N ALA A 10 2.71 40.14 48.50
CA ALA A 10 3.18 38.81 48.10
C ALA A 10 2.45 38.40 46.81
N THR A 11 3.09 38.61 45.66
CA THR A 11 2.61 38.10 44.37
C THR A 11 2.81 36.59 44.33
N LEU A 12 1.74 35.83 44.52
CA LEU A 12 1.72 34.39 44.24
C LEU A 12 1.80 34.19 42.71
N VAL A 13 2.99 33.87 42.21
CA VAL A 13 3.15 33.36 40.84
C VAL A 13 2.78 31.88 40.86
N ALA A 14 1.57 31.56 40.44
CA ALA A 14 1.15 30.19 40.18
C ALA A 14 1.89 29.68 38.92
N ALA A 15 2.98 28.94 39.12
CA ALA A 15 3.68 28.24 38.05
C ALA A 15 2.82 27.06 37.57
N CYS A 16 2.04 27.28 36.51
CA CYS A 16 1.41 26.19 35.77
C CYS A 16 2.50 25.41 35.03
N ILE A 17 2.93 24.28 35.60
CA ILE A 17 3.75 23.30 34.89
C ILE A 17 2.84 22.63 33.86
N VAL A 18 2.88 23.13 32.62
CA VAL A 18 2.33 22.43 31.47
C VAL A 18 3.30 21.29 31.17
N VAL A 19 3.00 20.09 31.68
CA VAL A 19 3.67 18.88 31.21
C VAL A 19 3.16 18.62 29.80
N ALA A 20 3.91 19.07 28.80
CA ALA A 20 3.72 18.64 27.43
C ALA A 20 4.02 17.13 27.37
N VAL A 21 2.98 16.31 27.42
CA VAL A 21 3.09 14.90 27.05
C VAL A 21 3.37 14.89 25.55
N THR A 22 4.64 14.81 25.19
CA THR A 22 5.03 14.42 23.84
C THR A 22 4.59 12.96 23.70
N ALA A 23 3.41 12.77 23.10
CA ALA A 23 3.07 11.48 22.53
C ALA A 23 4.18 11.17 21.53
N GLY A 24 5.08 10.25 21.90
CA GLY A 24 6.15 9.83 21.03
C GLY A 24 5.53 9.27 19.76
N GLU A 25 5.60 10.03 18.66
CA GLU A 25 5.64 9.44 17.34
C GLU A 25 6.85 8.52 17.34
N GLN A 26 6.61 7.23 17.57
CA GLN A 26 7.61 6.24 17.25
C GLN A 26 7.86 6.38 15.76
N ASN A 27 9.01 6.97 15.44
CA ASN A 27 9.61 7.00 14.13
C ASN A 27 9.64 5.54 13.62
N GLN A 28 8.62 5.17 12.86
CA GLN A 28 8.63 3.99 12.01
C GLN A 28 9.65 4.29 10.92
N GLY A 29 10.95 4.21 11.24
CA GLY A 29 12.00 4.21 10.24
C GLY A 29 11.54 3.28 9.13
N ASP A 30 11.45 3.82 7.90
CA ASP A 30 10.70 3.24 6.77
C ASP A 30 10.82 1.72 6.83
N ARG A 31 9.75 1.01 7.20
CA ARG A 31 9.80 -0.44 7.44
C ARG A 31 10.23 -1.21 6.19
N PHE A 32 10.19 -0.53 5.05
CA PHE A 32 10.60 -1.01 3.74
C PHE A 32 11.96 -0.47 3.31
N ALA A 33 12.66 0.31 4.13
CA ALA A 33 14.01 0.76 3.85
C ALA A 33 14.92 -0.44 3.59
N GLY A 34 15.65 -0.42 2.47
CA GLY A 34 16.53 -1.52 2.06
C GLY A 34 15.81 -2.80 1.63
N VAL A 35 14.48 -2.79 1.44
CA VAL A 35 13.80 -3.90 0.78
C VAL A 35 14.19 -3.90 -0.70
N GLU A 36 14.96 -4.91 -1.08
CA GLU A 36 15.26 -5.27 -2.46
C GLU A 36 14.18 -6.21 -3.02
N LEU A 37 13.82 -5.99 -4.28
CA LEU A 37 12.90 -6.82 -5.03
C LEU A 37 13.61 -7.38 -6.26
N THR A 38 13.45 -8.66 -6.53
CA THR A 38 14.04 -9.33 -7.69
C THR A 38 12.97 -10.05 -8.50
N ALA A 39 13.08 -9.98 -9.82
CA ALA A 39 12.26 -10.77 -10.73
C ALA A 39 12.97 -12.10 -11.03
N ALA A 40 12.31 -13.22 -10.77
CA ALA A 40 12.81 -14.55 -11.10
C ALA A 40 11.92 -15.22 -12.15
N PRO A 41 12.48 -15.95 -13.12
CA PRO A 41 11.69 -16.69 -14.10
C PRO A 41 10.92 -17.82 -13.43
N VAL A 42 9.68 -18.06 -13.87
CA VAL A 42 8.85 -19.19 -13.44
C VAL A 42 8.73 -20.20 -14.59
N ALA A 43 8.13 -19.79 -15.70
CA ALA A 43 7.99 -20.60 -16.91
C ALA A 43 7.61 -19.71 -18.11
N GLY A 44 8.22 -19.95 -19.27
CA GLY A 44 7.97 -19.15 -20.47
C GLY A 44 8.11 -17.65 -20.21
N ASN A 45 7.03 -16.91 -20.47
CA ASN A 45 6.94 -15.47 -20.27
C ASN A 45 6.49 -15.04 -18.85
N VAL A 46 6.31 -16.00 -17.94
CA VAL A 46 5.86 -15.76 -16.56
C VAL A 46 7.07 -15.66 -15.62
N HIS A 47 7.06 -14.60 -14.82
CA HIS A 47 8.05 -14.28 -13.81
C HIS A 47 7.37 -13.99 -12.47
N MET A 48 8.16 -13.98 -11.41
CA MET A 48 7.73 -13.63 -10.07
C MET A 48 8.66 -12.57 -9.49
N VAL A 49 8.09 -11.42 -9.12
CA VAL A 49 8.79 -10.43 -8.31
C VAL A 49 8.65 -10.82 -6.83
N GLN A 50 9.77 -10.93 -6.13
CA GLN A 50 9.85 -11.42 -4.76
C GLN A 50 10.86 -10.63 -3.92
N GLY A 51 10.71 -10.69 -2.60
CA GLY A 51 11.61 -10.04 -1.64
C GLY A 51 10.95 -9.89 -0.27
N ARG A 52 11.61 -9.20 0.67
CA ARG A 52 11.07 -8.93 2.03
C ARG A 52 10.01 -7.82 2.02
N GLY A 53 9.13 -7.82 1.01
CA GLY A 53 8.11 -6.80 0.76
C GLY A 53 6.71 -7.14 1.29
N GLY A 54 6.49 -8.38 1.76
CA GLY A 54 5.24 -8.84 2.37
C GLY A 54 4.40 -9.78 1.50
N GLY A 55 4.59 -9.75 0.18
CA GLY A 55 3.99 -10.69 -0.77
C GLY A 55 4.89 -10.86 -2.00
N ASN A 56 4.50 -11.77 -2.90
CA ASN A 56 5.11 -11.92 -4.22
C ASN A 56 4.13 -11.37 -5.27
N VAL A 57 4.65 -10.87 -6.39
CA VAL A 57 3.87 -10.38 -7.52
C VAL A 57 4.12 -11.26 -8.73
N GLY A 58 3.04 -11.78 -9.33
CA GLY A 58 3.12 -12.48 -10.61
C GLY A 58 3.28 -11.47 -11.74
N VAL A 59 4.13 -11.77 -12.72
CA VAL A 59 4.40 -10.89 -13.87
C VAL A 59 4.34 -11.70 -15.15
N PHE A 60 3.49 -11.30 -16.09
CA PHE A 60 3.38 -11.89 -17.41
C PHE A 60 3.78 -10.84 -18.46
N VAL A 61 4.89 -11.09 -19.17
CA VAL A 61 5.50 -10.12 -20.10
C VAL A 61 5.36 -10.58 -21.55
N GLY A 62 5.30 -9.65 -22.50
CA GLY A 62 5.30 -9.98 -23.92
C GLY A 62 5.01 -8.78 -24.81
N PRO A 63 4.70 -9.00 -26.10
CA PRO A 63 4.61 -7.94 -27.11
C PRO A 63 3.45 -6.95 -26.87
N ASP A 64 2.39 -7.38 -26.17
CA ASP A 64 1.24 -6.52 -25.88
C ASP A 64 1.43 -5.71 -24.60
N GLY A 65 2.45 -6.02 -23.79
CA GLY A 65 2.82 -5.33 -22.56
C GLY A 65 3.00 -6.28 -21.37
N VAL A 66 2.83 -5.73 -20.16
CA VAL A 66 2.99 -6.44 -18.89
C VAL A 66 1.67 -6.47 -18.13
N LEU A 67 1.31 -7.67 -17.65
CA LEU A 67 0.23 -7.93 -16.72
C LEU A 67 0.82 -8.31 -15.36
N LEU A 68 0.35 -7.66 -14.30
CA LEU A 68 0.73 -7.92 -12.92
C LEU A 68 -0.38 -8.64 -12.16
N VAL A 69 0.01 -9.49 -11.21
CA VAL A 69 -0.87 -10.07 -10.20
C VAL A 69 -0.42 -9.56 -8.85
N ASP A 70 -1.21 -8.66 -8.27
CA ASP A 70 -0.96 -7.87 -7.05
C ASP A 70 0.10 -6.76 -7.16
N SER A 71 0.12 -5.85 -6.18
CA SER A 71 0.79 -4.54 -6.25
C SER A 71 1.75 -4.23 -5.10
N LEU A 72 1.96 -5.15 -4.17
CA LEU A 72 2.68 -4.91 -2.92
C LEU A 72 2.07 -3.75 -2.10
N PHE A 73 2.81 -3.27 -1.11
CA PHE A 73 2.46 -2.06 -0.37
C PHE A 73 2.86 -0.80 -1.15
N ALA A 74 2.14 0.31 -0.92
CA ALA A 74 2.39 1.60 -1.58
C ALA A 74 3.88 2.01 -1.65
N PRO A 75 4.67 1.97 -0.54
CA PRO A 75 6.07 2.41 -0.57
C PRO A 75 7.01 1.57 -1.44
N LEU A 76 6.57 0.38 -1.89
CA LEU A 76 7.35 -0.51 -2.72
C LEU A 76 7.04 -0.37 -4.23
N SER A 77 6.11 0.51 -4.61
CA SER A 77 5.62 0.60 -6.00
C SER A 77 6.73 0.90 -7.00
N ASP A 78 7.60 1.87 -6.71
CA ASP A 78 8.72 2.22 -7.59
C ASP A 78 9.73 1.08 -7.72
N ARG A 79 9.97 0.33 -6.64
CA ARG A 79 10.85 -0.84 -6.66
C ARG A 79 10.23 -2.01 -7.40
N LEU A 80 8.92 -2.20 -7.30
CA LEU A 80 8.19 -3.19 -8.08
C LEU A 80 8.32 -2.87 -9.58
N VAL A 81 8.07 -1.62 -9.97
CA VAL A 81 8.25 -1.16 -11.35
C VAL A 81 9.70 -1.38 -11.78
N ALA A 82 10.69 -0.97 -10.98
CA ALA A 82 12.10 -1.19 -11.30
C ALA A 82 12.45 -2.68 -11.48
N ALA A 83 11.93 -3.57 -10.64
CA ALA A 83 12.13 -5.01 -10.77
C ALA A 83 11.49 -5.58 -12.04
N VAL A 84 10.31 -5.09 -12.43
CA VAL A 84 9.68 -5.46 -13.72
C VAL A 84 10.51 -4.96 -14.91
N ARG A 85 11.12 -3.77 -14.79
CA ARG A 85 11.97 -3.19 -15.85
C ARG A 85 13.26 -3.97 -16.11
N THR A 86 13.68 -4.85 -15.21
CA THR A 86 14.85 -5.72 -15.48
C THR A 86 14.53 -6.87 -16.44
N ILE A 87 13.25 -7.17 -16.64
CA ILE A 87 12.77 -8.27 -17.49
C ILE A 87 11.90 -7.81 -18.68
N SER A 88 11.43 -6.56 -18.69
CA SER A 88 10.64 -6.03 -19.81
C SER A 88 10.63 -4.50 -19.89
N ASP A 89 10.77 -3.99 -21.11
CA ASP A 89 10.54 -2.57 -21.44
C ASP A 89 9.07 -2.27 -21.81
N GLY A 90 8.20 -3.28 -21.82
CA GLY A 90 6.78 -3.13 -22.18
C GLY A 90 5.99 -2.25 -21.20
N GLU A 91 4.91 -1.63 -21.67
CA GLU A 91 3.99 -0.89 -20.80
C GLU A 91 3.39 -1.84 -19.76
N ILE A 92 3.31 -1.43 -18.49
CA ILE A 92 2.53 -2.15 -17.48
C ILE A 92 1.08 -1.74 -17.69
N ARG A 93 0.26 -2.65 -18.21
CA ARG A 93 -1.09 -2.31 -18.69
C ARG A 93 -2.17 -2.74 -17.72
N PHE A 94 -1.99 -3.92 -17.12
CA PHE A 94 -3.02 -4.58 -16.33
C PHE A 94 -2.49 -4.97 -14.96
N LEU A 95 -3.35 -4.80 -13.96
CA LEU A 95 -3.15 -5.29 -12.61
C LEU A 95 -4.37 -6.12 -12.21
N ILE A 96 -4.15 -7.36 -11.80
CA ILE A 96 -5.18 -8.22 -11.22
C ILE A 96 -4.96 -8.29 -9.72
N ASN A 97 -5.95 -7.90 -8.91
CA ASN A 97 -5.90 -8.09 -7.46
C ASN A 97 -6.51 -9.43 -7.05
N THR A 98 -5.76 -10.18 -6.26
CA THR A 98 -6.19 -11.50 -5.75
C THR A 98 -7.13 -11.37 -4.56
N HIS A 99 -6.87 -10.42 -3.66
CA HIS A 99 -7.67 -10.15 -2.46
C HIS A 99 -7.32 -8.80 -1.83
N VAL A 100 -8.00 -8.43 -0.75
CA VAL A 100 -8.05 -7.05 -0.22
C VAL A 100 -6.93 -6.66 0.76
N HIS A 101 -5.96 -7.53 1.01
CA HIS A 101 -4.91 -7.19 1.99
C HIS A 101 -3.92 -6.14 1.45
N PRO A 102 -3.39 -5.23 2.29
CA PRO A 102 -2.51 -4.14 1.86
C PRO A 102 -1.20 -4.55 1.21
N ASP A 103 -0.69 -5.75 1.48
CA ASP A 103 0.43 -6.38 0.77
C ASP A 103 0.09 -6.77 -0.67
N HIS A 104 -1.18 -6.67 -1.08
CA HIS A 104 -1.64 -7.06 -2.40
C HIS A 104 -2.29 -5.90 -3.17
N ILE A 105 -2.95 -4.96 -2.47
CA ILE A 105 -3.62 -3.80 -3.07
C ILE A 105 -2.98 -2.45 -2.73
N GLY A 106 -1.93 -2.43 -1.91
CA GLY A 106 -1.38 -1.19 -1.39
C GLY A 106 -0.76 -0.30 -2.46
N GLY A 107 -0.16 -0.87 -3.50
CA GLY A 107 0.43 -0.14 -4.64
C GLY A 107 -0.58 0.27 -5.72
N ASN A 108 -1.86 -0.11 -5.60
CA ASN A 108 -2.87 0.13 -6.62
C ASN A 108 -2.95 1.59 -7.08
N GLU A 109 -3.00 2.56 -6.15
CA GLU A 109 -3.13 3.98 -6.51
C GLU A 109 -1.95 4.48 -7.33
N ASN A 110 -0.74 4.08 -6.97
CA ASN A 110 0.49 4.49 -7.65
C ASN A 110 0.56 3.91 -9.07
N LEU A 111 0.10 2.66 -9.25
CA LEU A 111 0.03 2.00 -10.55
C LEU A 111 -1.09 2.59 -11.41
N ALA A 112 -2.28 2.84 -10.84
CA ALA A 112 -3.36 3.52 -11.55
C ALA A 112 -2.98 4.94 -11.99
N GLY A 113 -2.21 5.67 -11.17
CA GLY A 113 -1.63 6.96 -11.52
C GLY A 113 -0.67 6.91 -12.72
N GLN A 114 -0.14 5.73 -13.05
CA GLN A 114 0.68 5.46 -14.24
C GLN A 114 -0.13 4.91 -15.42
N GLY A 115 -1.46 4.86 -15.33
CA GLY A 115 -2.34 4.37 -16.40
C GLY A 115 -2.66 2.87 -16.34
N VAL A 116 -2.23 2.15 -15.30
CA VAL A 116 -2.51 0.72 -15.15
C VAL A 116 -4.00 0.47 -14.88
N LEU A 117 -4.64 -0.38 -15.67
CA LEU A 117 -6.04 -0.76 -15.48
C LEU A 117 -6.17 -1.90 -14.46
N ILE A 118 -6.98 -1.67 -13.43
CA ILE A 118 -7.13 -2.60 -12.29
C ILE A 118 -8.37 -3.48 -12.45
N PHE A 119 -8.12 -4.79 -12.42
CA PHE A 119 -9.09 -5.87 -12.46
C PHE A 119 -9.17 -6.55 -11.09
N ALA A 120 -10.37 -6.95 -10.67
CA ALA A 120 -10.54 -7.83 -9.53
C ALA A 120 -11.89 -8.56 -9.60
N HIS A 121 -12.05 -9.65 -8.85
CA HIS A 121 -13.37 -10.24 -8.68
C HIS A 121 -14.30 -9.26 -7.93
N ASP A 122 -15.61 -9.29 -8.23
CA ASP A 122 -16.65 -8.51 -7.54
C ASP A 122 -16.51 -8.54 -6.01
N ASN A 123 -16.30 -9.73 -5.43
CA ASN A 123 -16.08 -9.92 -4.00
C ASN A 123 -14.87 -9.17 -3.46
N VAL A 124 -13.79 -9.06 -4.23
CA VAL A 124 -12.60 -8.28 -3.83
C VAL A 124 -12.97 -6.80 -3.79
N ARG A 125 -13.67 -6.30 -4.80
CA ARG A 125 -14.10 -4.90 -4.85
C ARG A 125 -15.06 -4.56 -3.71
N VAL A 126 -16.07 -5.39 -3.47
CA VAL A 126 -17.04 -5.21 -2.38
C VAL A 126 -16.31 -5.22 -1.03
N ARG A 127 -15.49 -6.26 -0.76
CA ARG A 127 -14.75 -6.37 0.51
C ARG A 127 -13.75 -5.25 0.74
N ALA A 128 -13.16 -4.69 -0.31
CA ALA A 128 -12.23 -3.57 -0.18
C ALA A 128 -12.94 -2.29 0.29
N LEU A 129 -14.22 -2.14 -0.05
CA LEU A 129 -15.03 -0.97 0.33
C LEU A 129 -15.72 -1.16 1.68
N GLU A 130 -15.91 -2.40 2.11
CA GLU A 130 -16.43 -2.72 3.43
C GLU A 130 -15.39 -2.48 4.53
N ARG A 131 -15.88 -2.38 5.76
CA ARG A 131 -15.03 -2.21 6.95
C ARG A 131 -14.23 -3.49 7.20
N PHE A 132 -13.06 -3.60 6.58
CA PHE A 132 -12.22 -4.80 6.63
C PHE A 132 -11.45 -4.90 7.95
N ARG A 133 -11.55 -6.05 8.62
CA ARG A 133 -10.86 -6.37 9.87
C ARG A 133 -9.57 -7.14 9.57
N HIS A 134 -8.41 -6.56 9.88
CA HIS A 134 -7.14 -7.30 9.78
C HIS A 134 -6.99 -8.28 10.94
N PRO A 135 -6.82 -9.60 10.72
CA PRO A 135 -6.71 -10.57 11.81
C PRO A 135 -5.50 -10.34 12.72
N ARG A 136 -4.38 -9.83 12.16
CA ARG A 136 -3.16 -9.52 12.91
C ARG A 136 -3.38 -8.32 13.83
N GLY A 137 -3.11 -8.49 15.13
CA GLY A 137 -3.33 -7.47 16.17
C GLY A 137 -4.68 -7.59 16.90
N GLY A 138 -5.25 -8.79 17.00
CA GLY A 138 -6.51 -9.03 17.72
C GLY A 138 -7.75 -8.48 16.98
N GLY A 139 -7.59 -8.11 15.71
CA GLY A 139 -8.66 -7.58 14.88
C GLY A 139 -9.30 -6.29 15.38
N GLN A 140 -8.54 -5.45 16.09
CA GLN A 140 -9.03 -4.15 16.54
C GLN A 140 -8.76 -3.03 15.52
N ARG A 141 -7.94 -3.30 14.50
CA ARG A 141 -7.58 -2.32 13.47
C ARG A 141 -8.41 -2.55 12.20
N PHE A 142 -9.28 -1.58 11.93
CA PHE A 142 -9.96 -1.45 10.66
C PHE A 142 -9.11 -0.61 9.73
N LEU A 143 -8.92 -1.09 8.51
CA LEU A 143 -8.29 -0.26 7.48
C LEU A 143 -9.35 0.63 6.83
N PRO A 144 -9.00 1.87 6.46
CA PRO A 144 -9.87 2.66 5.62
C PRO A 144 -10.06 1.96 4.26
N ALA A 145 -11.20 2.21 3.62
CA ALA A 145 -11.39 1.80 2.24
C ALA A 145 -10.30 2.43 1.35
N PRO A 146 -9.86 1.75 0.28
CA PRO A 146 -8.87 2.29 -0.62
C PRO A 146 -9.40 3.59 -1.28
N PRO A 147 -8.49 4.54 -1.57
CA PRO A 147 -8.84 5.76 -2.29
C PRO A 147 -9.44 5.43 -3.65
N VAL A 148 -10.16 6.39 -4.25
CA VAL A 148 -10.90 6.13 -5.50
C VAL A 148 -9.99 5.61 -6.62
N GLY A 149 -8.78 6.16 -6.74
CA GLY A 149 -7.79 5.74 -7.73
C GLY A 149 -7.23 4.32 -7.51
N ALA A 150 -7.32 3.76 -6.31
CA ALA A 150 -6.84 2.41 -6.00
C ALA A 150 -7.89 1.32 -6.24
N ARG A 151 -9.13 1.67 -6.61
CA ARG A 151 -10.23 0.71 -6.68
C ARG A 151 -10.23 -0.02 -8.03
N PRO A 152 -10.47 -1.34 -8.05
CA PRO A 152 -10.74 -2.05 -9.30
C PRO A 152 -11.90 -1.38 -10.05
N VAL A 153 -11.65 -1.04 -11.31
CA VAL A 153 -12.62 -0.41 -12.21
C VAL A 153 -13.22 -1.40 -13.19
N VAL A 154 -12.56 -2.54 -13.42
CA VAL A 154 -13.12 -3.70 -14.11
C VAL A 154 -13.28 -4.83 -13.11
N THR A 155 -14.47 -5.42 -13.05
CA THR A 155 -14.71 -6.58 -12.20
C THR A 155 -15.41 -7.73 -12.92
N TYR A 156 -15.24 -8.93 -12.37
CA TYR A 156 -15.84 -10.17 -12.87
C TYR A 156 -16.36 -11.02 -11.71
N ASN A 157 -17.27 -11.94 -11.99
CA ASN A 157 -17.86 -12.84 -10.99
C ASN A 157 -17.80 -14.33 -11.33
N ASP A 158 -17.32 -14.66 -12.54
CA ASP A 158 -17.17 -16.02 -13.02
C ASP A 158 -15.85 -16.12 -13.79
N THR A 159 -15.89 -15.99 -15.11
CA THR A 159 -14.71 -16.12 -15.96
C THR A 159 -14.37 -14.80 -16.64
N VAL A 160 -13.08 -14.48 -16.67
CA VAL A 160 -12.50 -13.48 -17.56
C VAL A 160 -11.37 -14.17 -18.33
N SER A 161 -11.24 -13.88 -19.61
CA SER A 161 -10.13 -14.38 -20.42
C SER A 161 -9.37 -13.20 -20.99
N PHE A 162 -8.06 -13.17 -20.74
CA PHE A 162 -7.17 -12.22 -21.38
C PHE A 162 -6.57 -12.90 -22.60
N HIS A 163 -6.82 -12.33 -23.77
CA HIS A 163 -6.07 -12.67 -24.98
C HIS A 163 -4.91 -11.67 -25.05
N PHE A 164 -3.77 -12.06 -24.52
CA PHE A 164 -2.66 -11.15 -24.24
C PHE A 164 -1.32 -11.88 -24.41
N ASN A 165 -0.33 -11.20 -24.99
CA ASN A 165 1.00 -11.74 -25.24
C ASN A 165 0.97 -13.06 -26.04
N CYS A 166 0.08 -13.11 -27.04
CA CYS A 166 -0.18 -14.29 -27.88
C CYS A 166 -0.70 -15.54 -27.14
N GLU A 167 -1.15 -15.40 -25.90
CA GLU A 167 -1.73 -16.47 -25.10
C GLU A 167 -3.16 -16.13 -24.67
N GLU A 168 -3.94 -17.16 -24.37
CA GLU A 168 -5.19 -17.00 -23.67
C GLU A 168 -4.99 -17.35 -22.19
N VAL A 169 -5.07 -16.34 -21.33
CA VAL A 169 -4.91 -16.45 -19.88
C VAL A 169 -6.29 -16.54 -19.24
N ARG A 170 -6.52 -17.58 -18.44
CA ARG A 170 -7.79 -17.91 -17.78
C ARG A 170 -7.54 -18.27 -16.33
#